data_AF-A0A3D4TB83-F1
#
_entry.id   AF-A0A3D4TB83-F1
#
_cell.length_a   1.000
_cell.length_b   1.000
_cell.length_c   1.000
_cell.angle_alpha   90.00
_cell.angle_beta   90.00
_cell.angle_gamma   90.00
#
_symmetry.space_group_name_H-M   'P 1'
#
loop_
_entity.id
_entity.type
_entity.pdbx_description
1 polymer ?
#
loop_
_entity_poly.entity_id
_entity_poly.type
_entity_poly.pdbx_seq_one_letter_code
_entity_poly.pdbx_strand_id
1 'polypeptide(L)'
;MTKEELQSTYSKLSNQELLEIIDRKFEYTELAITVAFEEISKRNISEEDISNYKTEQVEKAVKFVKKNIVDDLSLLQKNFFFFIWIPIINFPFKNNFIDDGYVLKLKQAQYYSLTGFIFFVIIVIVSEVYALTTLTTIAFLLLSFLLPYSFDEFFNRKRQIEKMRRIFKDENSESAE
;
A
#
# COMPACT_ATOMS: atom_id res chain seq x y z
N MET A 1 -22.02 26.44 -2.64
CA MET A 1 -20.75 27.18 -2.64
C MET A 1 -20.75 28.09 -3.85
N THR A 2 -20.61 29.40 -3.66
CA THR A 2 -20.63 30.39 -4.75
C THR A 2 -19.23 30.61 -5.34
N LYS A 3 -19.12 31.22 -6.53
CA LYS A 3 -17.82 31.53 -7.18
C LYS A 3 -16.93 32.40 -6.29
N GLU A 4 -17.52 33.36 -5.59
CA GLU A 4 -16.83 34.30 -4.70
C GLU A 4 -16.30 33.62 -3.43
N GLU A 5 -17.07 32.69 -2.85
CA GLU A 5 -16.62 31.85 -1.73
C GLU A 5 -15.45 30.94 -2.13
N LEU A 6 -15.50 30.37 -3.34
CA LEU A 6 -14.43 29.54 -3.90
C LEU A 6 -13.16 30.36 -4.17
N GLN A 7 -13.27 31.55 -4.76
CA GLN A 7 -12.12 32.44 -4.97
C GLN A 7 -11.48 32.85 -3.65
N SER A 8 -12.27 33.22 -2.65
CA SER A 8 -11.77 33.54 -1.30
C SER A 8 -11.05 32.36 -0.66
N THR A 9 -11.57 31.15 -0.83
CA THR A 9 -10.95 29.93 -0.32
C THR A 9 -9.66 29.60 -1.05
N TYR A 10 -9.66 29.66 -2.39
CA TYR A 10 -8.51 29.28 -3.23
C TYR A 10 -7.39 30.33 -3.17
N SER A 11 -7.71 31.58 -2.87
CA SER A 11 -6.71 32.62 -2.58
C SER A 11 -5.82 32.31 -1.37
N LYS A 12 -6.29 31.45 -0.45
CA LYS A 12 -5.53 31.02 0.74
C LYS A 12 -4.73 29.74 0.52
N LEU A 13 -4.98 29.01 -0.58
CA LEU A 13 -4.26 27.79 -0.92
C LEU A 13 -2.84 28.11 -1.40
N SER A 14 -1.93 27.17 -1.17
CA SER A 14 -0.58 27.18 -1.72
C SER A 14 -0.59 26.90 -3.24
N ASN A 15 0.52 27.23 -3.91
CA ASN A 15 0.66 26.98 -5.34
C ASN A 15 0.56 25.47 -5.67
N GLN A 16 1.06 24.60 -4.79
CA GLN A 16 0.96 23.14 -4.96
C GLN A 16 -0.47 22.64 -4.87
N GLU A 17 -1.26 23.13 -3.92
CA GLU A 17 -2.67 22.75 -3.76
C GLU A 17 -3.53 23.20 -4.94
N LEU A 18 -3.24 24.40 -5.50
CA LEU A 18 -3.91 24.87 -6.71
C LEU A 18 -3.58 24.01 -7.93
N LEU A 19 -2.31 23.60 -8.07
CA LEU A 19 -1.88 22.69 -9.14
C LEU A 19 -2.51 21.30 -8.99
N GLU A 20 -2.67 20.80 -7.76
CA GLU A 20 -3.32 19.52 -7.48
C GLU A 20 -4.81 19.51 -7.88
N ILE A 21 -5.53 20.62 -7.68
CA ILE A 21 -6.93 20.77 -8.11
C ILE A 21 -7.05 20.67 -9.64
N ILE A 22 -6.10 21.24 -10.38
CA ILE A 22 -6.08 21.15 -11.85
C ILE A 22 -5.69 19.74 -12.31
N ASP A 23 -4.70 19.14 -11.66
CA ASP A 23 -4.22 17.79 -11.95
C ASP A 23 -5.33 16.76 -11.77
N ARG A 24 -6.17 16.94 -10.74
CA ARG A 24 -7.35 16.09 -10.45
C ARG A 24 -8.67 16.65 -10.98
N LYS A 25 -8.67 17.23 -12.18
CA LYS A 25 -9.85 17.86 -12.81
C LYS A 25 -11.15 17.03 -12.80
N PHE A 26 -11.08 15.70 -12.70
CA PHE A 26 -12.28 14.84 -12.65
C PHE A 26 -12.91 14.71 -11.25
N GLU A 27 -12.19 15.09 -10.19
CA GLU A 27 -12.69 15.07 -8.81
C GLU A 27 -13.39 16.38 -8.42
N TYR A 28 -13.27 17.43 -9.25
CA TYR A 28 -13.75 18.77 -8.97
C TYR A 28 -14.83 19.23 -9.97
N THR A 29 -15.63 20.22 -9.56
CA THR A 29 -16.60 20.85 -10.46
C THR A 29 -15.89 21.77 -11.46
N GLU A 30 -16.46 21.94 -12.65
CA GLU A 30 -15.94 22.87 -13.68
C GLU A 30 -15.74 24.29 -13.13
N LEU A 31 -16.63 24.73 -12.24
CA LEU A 31 -16.56 26.03 -11.59
C LEU A 31 -15.36 26.15 -10.64
N ALA A 32 -15.02 25.08 -9.91
CA ALA A 32 -13.82 25.03 -9.07
C ALA A 32 -12.54 25.06 -9.92
N ILE A 33 -12.50 24.31 -11.02
CA ILE A 33 -11.35 24.26 -11.93
C ILE A 33 -11.11 25.64 -12.56
N THR A 34 -12.18 26.31 -13.01
CA THR A 34 -12.10 27.65 -13.60
C THR A 34 -11.53 28.66 -12.60
N VAL A 35 -11.98 28.61 -11.34
CA VAL A 35 -11.48 29.48 -10.28
C VAL A 35 -10.00 29.18 -9.94
N ALA A 36 -9.59 27.91 -9.95
CA ALA A 36 -8.19 27.53 -9.76
C ALA A 36 -7.29 28.05 -10.90
N PHE A 37 -7.72 27.94 -12.15
CA PHE A 37 -7.01 28.52 -13.31
C PHE A 37 -6.90 30.04 -13.22
N GLU A 38 -7.99 30.73 -12.84
CA GLU A 38 -7.99 32.19 -12.63
C GLU A 38 -6.96 32.59 -11.56
N GLU A 39 -6.90 31.88 -10.43
CA GLU A 39 -5.94 32.17 -9.36
C GLU A 39 -4.49 31.82 -9.72
N ILE A 40 -4.26 30.71 -10.43
CA ILE A 40 -2.92 30.36 -10.94
C ILE A 40 -2.41 31.41 -11.93
N SER A 41 -3.28 31.88 -12.82
CA SER A 41 -2.96 32.92 -13.80
C SER A 41 -2.63 34.25 -13.11
N LYS A 42 -3.36 34.63 -12.04
CA LYS A 42 -3.05 35.82 -11.24
C LYS A 42 -1.69 35.75 -10.54
N ARG A 43 -1.29 34.55 -10.12
CA ARG A 43 -0.05 34.33 -9.36
C ARG A 43 1.20 34.19 -10.22
N ASN A 44 1.07 34.15 -11.56
CA ASN A 44 2.17 33.94 -12.50
C ASN A 44 3.08 32.78 -12.07
N ILE A 45 2.47 31.61 -11.82
CA ILE A 45 3.22 30.40 -11.46
C ILE A 45 4.24 30.11 -12.56
N SER A 46 5.51 29.95 -12.17
CA SER A 46 6.60 29.73 -13.12
C SER A 46 6.58 28.31 -13.68
N GLU A 47 7.23 28.09 -14.83
CA GLU A 47 7.46 26.73 -15.34
C GLU A 47 8.28 25.87 -14.35
N GLU A 48 9.16 26.51 -13.56
CA GLU A 48 9.95 25.85 -12.52
C GLU A 48 9.06 25.32 -11.38
N ASP A 49 8.04 26.08 -10.95
CA ASP A 49 7.08 25.64 -9.93
C ASP A 49 6.25 24.44 -10.40
N ILE A 50 5.83 24.44 -11.67
CA ILE A 50 5.09 23.33 -12.28
C ILE A 50 6.00 22.09 -12.37
N SER A 51 7.26 22.27 -12.76
CA SER A 51 8.25 21.20 -12.82
C SER A 51 8.53 20.60 -11.44
N ASN A 52 8.67 21.45 -10.42
CA ASN A 52 8.88 21.04 -9.04
C ASN A 52 7.67 20.25 -8.50
N TYR A 53 6.44 20.72 -8.73
CA TYR A 53 5.22 19.99 -8.39
C TYR A 53 5.20 18.60 -9.04
N LYS A 54 5.43 18.51 -10.36
CA LYS A 54 5.45 17.22 -11.07
C LYS A 54 6.52 16.29 -10.50
N THR A 55 7.70 16.81 -10.21
CA THR A 55 8.80 16.04 -9.62
C THR A 55 8.43 15.50 -8.24
N GLU A 56 7.83 16.33 -7.38
CA GLU A 56 7.35 15.90 -6.06
C GLU A 56 6.26 14.82 -6.13
N GLN A 57 5.33 14.95 -7.08
CA GLN A 57 4.29 13.93 -7.28
C GLN A 57 4.89 12.61 -7.75
N VAL A 58 5.84 12.64 -8.68
CA VAL A 58 6.60 11.47 -9.12
C VAL A 58 7.36 10.86 -7.94
N GLU A 59 8.02 11.65 -7.12
CA GLU A 59 8.71 11.15 -5.93
C GLU A 59 7.76 10.50 -4.92
N LYS A 60 6.60 11.10 -4.66
CA LYS A 60 5.57 10.51 -3.78
C LYS A 60 5.08 9.18 -4.34
N ALA A 61 4.83 9.10 -5.65
CA ALA A 61 4.44 7.87 -6.32
C ALA A 61 5.54 6.80 -6.21
N VAL A 62 6.80 7.15 -6.48
CA VAL A 62 7.95 6.25 -6.34
C VAL A 62 8.12 5.78 -4.90
N LYS A 63 8.01 6.67 -3.91
CA LYS A 63 8.07 6.31 -2.48
C LYS A 63 6.94 5.36 -2.13
N PHE A 64 5.71 5.61 -2.57
CA PHE A 64 4.57 4.73 -2.34
C PHE A 64 4.78 3.35 -2.96
N VAL A 65 5.23 3.28 -4.21
CA VAL A 65 5.55 2.03 -4.91
C VAL A 65 6.66 1.27 -4.20
N LYS A 66 7.76 1.93 -3.85
CA LYS A 66 8.86 1.29 -3.12
C LYS A 66 8.38 0.72 -1.79
N LYS A 67 7.60 1.50 -1.04
CA LYS A 67 7.07 1.15 0.27
C LYS A 67 6.08 -0.02 0.23
N ASN A 68 5.20 -0.06 -0.76
CA ASN A 68 4.05 -0.98 -0.81
C ASN A 68 4.20 -2.13 -1.82
N ILE A 69 5.33 -2.22 -2.50
CA ILE A 69 5.56 -3.26 -3.54
C ILE A 69 6.93 -3.89 -3.39
N VAL A 70 7.96 -3.07 -3.15
CA VAL A 70 9.34 -3.57 -3.05
C VAL A 70 9.64 -4.01 -1.62
N ASP A 71 9.19 -3.25 -0.63
CA ASP A 71 9.50 -3.48 0.77
C ASP A 71 8.50 -4.47 1.41
N ASP A 72 8.86 -5.75 1.36
CA ASP A 72 8.09 -6.85 1.93
C ASP A 72 8.50 -7.15 3.38
N LEU A 73 7.74 -8.03 4.06
CA LEU A 73 8.17 -8.53 5.36
C LEU A 73 9.48 -9.31 5.21
N SER A 74 10.45 -8.98 6.07
CA SER A 74 11.67 -9.77 6.19
C SER A 74 11.36 -11.22 6.58
N LEU A 75 12.26 -12.15 6.26
CA LEU A 75 12.12 -13.57 6.65
C LEU A 75 11.83 -13.73 8.14
N LEU A 76 12.51 -12.95 9.00
CA LEU A 76 12.30 -12.99 10.44
C LEU A 76 10.89 -12.53 10.84
N GLN A 77 10.38 -11.46 10.22
CA GLN A 77 9.01 -11.00 10.48
C GLN A 77 7.97 -12.00 9.97
N LYS A 78 8.21 -12.63 8.81
CA LYS A 78 7.34 -13.70 8.28
C LYS A 78 7.26 -14.87 9.26
N ASN A 79 8.41 -15.32 9.79
CA ASN A 79 8.46 -16.35 10.83
C ASN A 79 7.77 -15.90 12.13
N PHE A 80 8.01 -14.66 12.57
CA PHE A 80 7.37 -14.10 13.76
C PHE A 80 5.85 -14.16 13.63
N PHE A 81 5.27 -13.61 12.56
CA PHE A 81 3.81 -13.64 12.39
C PHE A 81 3.25 -15.04 12.18
N PHE A 82 4.04 -15.96 11.60
CA PHE A 82 3.62 -17.34 11.40
C PHE A 82 3.58 -18.15 12.71
N PHE A 83 4.60 -18.05 13.55
CA PHE A 83 4.67 -18.82 14.81
C PHE A 83 4.03 -18.11 16.00
N ILE A 84 3.86 -16.80 15.93
CA ILE A 84 3.19 -16.00 16.94
C ILE A 84 1.98 -15.41 16.25
N TRP A 85 0.86 -16.13 16.28
CA TRP A 85 -0.41 -15.71 15.66
C TRP A 85 -1.36 -15.03 16.66
N ILE A 86 -0.98 -14.90 17.93
CA ILE A 86 -1.82 -14.35 18.99
C ILE A 86 -2.12 -12.86 18.71
N PRO A 87 -3.40 -12.46 18.59
CA PRO A 87 -3.78 -11.10 18.22
C PRO A 87 -3.17 -10.03 19.14
N ILE A 88 -3.12 -10.27 20.45
CA ILE A 88 -2.60 -9.34 21.46
C ILE A 88 -1.12 -9.00 21.22
N ILE A 89 -0.31 -10.00 20.85
CA ILE A 89 1.13 -9.83 20.64
C ILE A 89 1.41 -9.16 19.29
N ASN A 90 0.61 -9.47 18.27
CA ASN A 90 0.79 -8.97 16.91
C ASN A 90 0.21 -7.58 16.68
N PHE A 91 -0.74 -7.15 17.50
CA PHE A 91 -1.43 -5.87 17.39
C PHE A 91 -0.48 -4.65 17.28
N PRO A 92 0.50 -4.45 18.18
CA PRO A 92 1.38 -3.28 18.10
C PRO A 92 2.17 -3.22 16.79
N PHE A 93 2.67 -4.36 16.30
CA PHE A 93 3.40 -4.42 15.04
C PHE A 93 2.52 -4.10 13.83
N LYS A 94 1.26 -4.58 13.84
CA LYS A 94 0.29 -4.29 12.78
C LYS A 94 -0.11 -2.82 12.77
N ASN A 95 -0.27 -2.19 13.94
CA ASN A 95 -0.55 -0.76 14.03
C ASN A 95 0.60 0.09 13.50
N ASN A 96 1.86 -0.25 13.82
CA ASN A 96 3.00 0.46 13.24
C ASN A 96 2.97 0.42 11.70
N PHE A 97 2.58 -0.70 11.09
CA PHE A 97 2.41 -0.77 9.64
C PHE A 97 1.26 0.09 9.11
N ILE A 98 0.18 0.24 9.88
CA ILE A 98 -0.95 1.11 9.51
C ILE A 98 -0.52 2.57 9.59
N ASP A 99 0.10 2.97 10.69
CA ASP A 99 0.53 4.35 10.95
C ASP A 99 1.57 4.79 9.93
N ASP A 100 2.47 3.90 9.54
CA ASP A 100 3.43 4.15 8.48
C ASP A 100 2.78 4.08 7.09
N GLY A 101 1.64 3.42 6.89
CA GLY A 101 1.04 3.21 5.57
C GLY A 101 1.69 2.09 4.75
N TYR A 102 2.27 1.07 5.41
CA TYR A 102 2.73 -0.17 4.79
C TYR A 102 1.56 -1.17 4.60
N VAL A 103 0.81 -1.00 3.52
CA VAL A 103 -0.33 -1.86 3.15
C VAL A 103 0.13 -3.28 2.84
N LEU A 104 1.28 -3.45 2.17
CA LEU A 104 1.80 -4.76 1.82
C LEU A 104 2.20 -5.58 3.06
N LYS A 105 3.02 -4.98 3.93
CA LYS A 105 3.49 -5.64 5.16
C LYS A 105 2.32 -6.01 6.06
N LEU A 106 1.28 -5.17 6.13
CA LEU A 106 0.06 -5.49 6.88
C LEU A 106 -0.65 -6.73 6.32
N LYS A 107 -0.83 -6.81 5.00
CA LYS A 107 -1.46 -7.98 4.35
C LYS A 107 -0.64 -9.25 4.54
N GLN A 108 0.69 -9.17 4.40
CA GLN A 108 1.56 -10.31 4.66
C GLN A 108 1.49 -10.73 6.12
N ALA A 109 1.54 -9.78 7.07
CA ALA A 109 1.43 -10.09 8.50
C ALA A 109 0.12 -10.81 8.84
N GLN A 110 -1.01 -10.36 8.25
CA GLN A 110 -2.29 -11.05 8.40
C GLN A 110 -2.28 -12.45 7.78
N TYR A 111 -1.73 -12.59 6.58
CA TYR A 111 -1.60 -13.87 5.88
C TYR A 111 -0.78 -14.89 6.69
N TYR A 112 0.41 -14.51 7.16
CA TYR A 112 1.27 -15.40 7.94
C TYR A 112 0.64 -15.73 9.31
N SER A 113 0.00 -14.78 10.00
CA SER A 113 -0.74 -15.08 11.23
C SER A 113 -1.88 -16.08 11.02
N LEU A 114 -2.68 -15.90 9.96
CA LEU A 114 -3.81 -16.77 9.69
C LEU A 114 -3.36 -18.17 9.28
N THR A 115 -2.40 -18.26 8.36
CA THR A 115 -1.86 -19.55 7.91
C THR A 115 -1.14 -20.28 9.03
N GLY A 116 -0.36 -19.59 9.84
CA GLY A 116 0.27 -20.14 11.05
C GLY A 116 -0.74 -20.77 12.00
N PHE A 117 -1.83 -20.06 12.30
CA PHE A 117 -2.91 -20.59 13.12
C PHE A 117 -3.56 -21.84 12.50
N ILE A 118 -3.86 -21.82 11.19
CA ILE A 118 -4.45 -22.97 10.49
C ILE A 118 -3.53 -24.19 10.53
N PHE A 119 -2.24 -24.01 10.21
CA PHE A 119 -1.26 -25.10 10.25
C PHE A 119 -1.06 -25.63 11.66
N PHE A 120 -1.05 -24.77 12.67
CA PHE A 120 -1.00 -25.18 14.07
C PHE A 120 -2.19 -26.09 14.42
N VAL A 121 -3.42 -25.70 14.08
CA VAL A 121 -4.63 -26.51 14.34
C VAL A 121 -4.56 -27.86 13.63
N ILE A 122 -4.20 -27.87 12.34
CA ILE A 122 -4.06 -29.11 11.55
C ILE A 122 -3.03 -30.04 12.19
N ILE A 123 -1.87 -29.50 12.59
CA ILE A 123 -0.78 -30.30 13.15
C ILE A 123 -1.14 -30.85 14.52
N VAL A 124 -1.84 -30.09 15.36
CA VAL A 124 -2.35 -30.59 16.65
C VAL A 124 -3.31 -31.76 16.44
N ILE A 125 -4.25 -31.65 15.49
CA ILE A 125 -5.20 -32.74 15.17
C ILE A 125 -4.44 -33.97 14.66
N VAL A 126 -3.52 -33.80 13.71
CA VAL A 126 -2.71 -34.89 13.15
C VAL A 126 -1.84 -35.54 14.24
N SER A 127 -1.25 -34.73 15.12
CA SER A 127 -0.44 -35.22 16.23
C SER A 127 -1.24 -36.12 17.17
N GLU A 128 -2.48 -35.75 17.47
CA GLU A 128 -3.37 -36.55 18.33
C GLU A 128 -3.82 -37.84 17.65
N VAL A 129 -4.26 -37.76 16.38
CA VAL A 129 -4.78 -38.91 15.62
C VAL A 129 -3.71 -39.99 15.40
N TYR A 130 -2.46 -39.58 15.16
CA TYR A 130 -1.34 -40.49 14.87
C TYR A 130 -0.40 -40.69 16.05
N ALA A 131 -0.72 -40.16 17.23
CA ALA A 131 0.12 -40.22 18.44
C ALA A 131 1.59 -39.83 18.17
N LEU A 132 1.79 -38.74 17.43
CA LEU A 132 3.13 -38.27 17.07
C LEU A 132 3.90 -37.82 18.32
N THR A 133 5.21 -38.07 18.34
CA THR A 133 6.08 -37.54 19.40
C THR A 133 6.14 -36.01 19.32
N THR A 134 6.32 -35.35 20.46
CA THR A 134 6.45 -33.88 20.53
C THR A 134 7.50 -33.34 19.56
N LEU A 135 8.63 -34.04 19.42
CA LEU A 135 9.71 -33.63 18.52
C LEU A 135 9.29 -33.72 17.05
N THR A 136 8.57 -34.78 16.68
CA THR A 136 7.99 -34.95 15.34
C THR A 136 6.96 -33.85 15.04
N THR A 137 6.09 -33.53 15.99
CA THR A 137 5.07 -32.48 15.87
C THR A 137 5.69 -31.10 15.66
N ILE A 138 6.73 -30.76 16.42
CA ILE A 138 7.49 -29.50 16.25
C ILE A 138 8.18 -29.46 14.88
N ALA A 139 8.79 -30.57 14.44
CA ALA A 139 9.43 -30.63 13.13
C ALA A 139 8.44 -30.39 11.99
N PHE A 140 7.24 -30.99 12.05
CA PHE A 140 6.18 -30.74 11.08
C PHE A 140 5.69 -29.28 11.13
N LEU A 141 5.60 -28.68 12.30
CA LEU A 141 5.21 -27.28 12.44
C LEU A 141 6.23 -26.34 11.79
N LEU A 142 7.52 -26.59 11.98
CA LEU A 142 8.57 -25.81 11.34
C LEU A 142 8.55 -25.99 9.81
N LEU A 143 8.41 -27.22 9.32
CA LEU A 143 8.33 -27.52 7.89
C LEU A 143 7.09 -26.93 7.23
N SER A 144 5.98 -26.79 7.97
CA SER A 144 4.73 -26.24 7.46
C SER A 144 4.87 -24.80 6.98
N PHE A 145 5.84 -24.03 7.48
CA PHE A 145 6.14 -22.65 7.06
C PHE A 145 6.54 -22.55 5.58
N LEU A 146 7.14 -23.59 5.01
CA LEU A 146 7.62 -23.58 3.62
C LEU A 146 6.48 -23.43 2.61
N LEU A 147 5.29 -23.95 2.92
CA LEU A 147 4.12 -23.87 2.06
C LEU A 147 3.61 -22.42 1.87
N PRO A 148 3.25 -21.67 2.94
CA PRO A 148 2.83 -20.29 2.81
C PRO A 148 3.96 -19.37 2.34
N TYR A 149 5.22 -19.65 2.72
CA TYR A 149 6.37 -18.89 2.22
C TYR A 149 6.48 -18.98 0.68
N SER A 150 6.42 -20.19 0.13
CA SER A 150 6.48 -20.40 -1.32
C SER A 150 5.29 -19.74 -2.01
N PHE A 151 4.08 -19.89 -1.46
CA PHE A 151 2.87 -19.31 -2.06
C PHE A 151 2.90 -17.78 -2.08
N ASP A 152 3.34 -17.13 -1.01
CA ASP A 152 3.48 -15.67 -0.92
C ASP A 152 4.47 -15.13 -1.97
N GLU A 153 5.64 -15.77 -2.10
CA GLU A 153 6.68 -15.34 -3.03
C GLU A 153 6.24 -15.46 -4.50
N PHE A 154 5.51 -16.51 -4.86
CA PHE A 154 5.04 -16.72 -6.23
C PHE A 154 3.77 -15.95 -6.58
N PHE A 155 2.74 -15.95 -5.73
CA PHE A 155 1.43 -15.42 -6.09
C PHE A 155 1.25 -13.95 -5.73
N ASN A 156 1.65 -13.53 -4.53
CA ASN A 156 1.43 -12.15 -4.09
C ASN A 156 2.36 -11.18 -4.83
N ARG A 157 3.63 -11.55 -4.99
CA ARG A 157 4.60 -10.73 -5.72
C ARG A 157 4.22 -10.58 -7.20
N LYS A 158 3.85 -11.67 -7.86
CA LYS A 158 3.45 -11.65 -9.27
C LYS A 158 2.20 -10.81 -9.51
N ARG A 159 1.16 -10.95 -8.67
CA ARG A 159 -0.06 -10.14 -8.77
C ARG A 159 0.19 -8.65 -8.58
N GLN A 160 1.11 -8.27 -7.70
CA GLN A 160 1.46 -6.86 -7.50
C GLN A 160 2.20 -6.26 -8.70
N ILE A 161 3.16 -7.02 -9.25
CA ILE A 161 3.86 -6.63 -10.48
C ILE A 161 2.87 -6.49 -11.64
N GLU A 162 1.92 -7.42 -11.79
CA GLU A 162 0.88 -7.35 -12.83
C GLU A 162 -0.07 -6.17 -12.62
N LYS A 163 -0.49 -5.86 -11.38
CA LYS A 163 -1.34 -4.72 -11.09
C LYS A 163 -0.67 -3.40 -11.49
N MET A 164 0.63 -3.25 -11.21
CA MET A 164 1.38 -2.04 -11.62
C MET A 164 1.56 -1.94 -13.12
N ARG A 165 1.83 -3.06 -13.80
CA ARG A 165 1.88 -3.07 -15.27
C ARG A 165 0.55 -2.60 -15.88
N ARG A 166 -0.59 -2.85 -15.24
CA ARG A 166 -1.88 -2.34 -15.71
C ARG A 166 -1.98 -0.84 -15.50
N ILE A 167 -1.74 -0.35 -14.29
CA ILE A 167 -1.82 1.09 -13.96
C ILE A 167 -0.95 1.93 -14.91
N PHE A 168 0.32 1.55 -15.11
CA PHE A 168 1.22 2.27 -16.01
C PHE A 168 0.95 2.06 -17.51
N LYS A 169 0.22 1.00 -17.87
CA LYS A 169 -0.19 0.78 -19.26
C LYS A 169 -1.41 1.65 -19.59
N ASP A 170 -2.32 1.80 -18.65
CA ASP A 170 -3.55 2.59 -18.80
C ASP A 170 -3.23 4.09 -18.85
N GLU A 171 -2.29 4.59 -18.04
CA GLU A 171 -1.81 6.00 -18.11
C GLU A 171 -1.13 6.35 -19.45
N ASN A 172 -0.39 5.41 -20.05
CA ASN A 172 0.25 5.61 -21.36
C ASN A 172 -0.74 5.53 -22.53
N SER A 173 -1.90 4.87 -22.36
CA SER A 173 -2.96 4.88 -23.38
C SER A 173 -3.82 6.14 -23.33
N GLU A 174 -4.09 6.68 -22.15
CA GLU A 174 -4.88 7.92 -21.99
C GLU A 174 -4.11 9.20 -22.35
N SER A 175 -2.78 9.14 -22.43
CA SER A 175 -1.91 10.24 -22.87
C SER A 175 -1.60 10.22 -24.38
N ALA A 176 -2.09 9.22 -25.11
CA ALA A 176 -1.89 9.04 -26.54
C ALA A 176 -3.16 9.30 -27.39
N GLU A 177 -4.29 9.66 -26.76
CA GLU A 177 -5.53 10.14 -27.38
C GLU A 177 -5.71 11.65 -27.15
#